data_AF-A0A5J9TEY6-F1
#
_entry.id   AF-A0A5J9TEY6-F1
#
_cell.length_a   1.000
_cell.length_b   1.000
_cell.length_c   1.000
_cell.angle_alpha   90.00
_cell.angle_beta   90.00
_cell.angle_gamma   90.00
#
_symmetry.space_group_name_H-M   'P 1'
#
loop_
_entity.id
_entity.type
_entity.pdbx_description
1 polymer ?
#
loop_
_entity_poly.entity_id
_entity_poly.type
_entity_poly.pdbx_seq_one_letter_code
_entity_poly.pdbx_strand_id
1 'polypeptide(L)'
;MGLHRGVALRAAVLAAVLGFAAAGFISNDALLQHEHDGTGRSLLQVKKGDDCPVSFEGANYTLVTSRCKGPLYQPSLCCGALKDFACPYSTYINDVSTNCAATMFSYINIYGKYPPGLFSNTCHEGDKGLQCPDDVPQIQPGQTASSGAAAAPTAATALTAGAAAFLLLVSW
;
A
#
# COMPACT_ATOMS: atom_id res chain seq x y z
N MET A 1 9.82 -44.48 14.86
CA MET A 1 8.78 -43.47 14.55
C MET A 1 9.26 -42.00 14.61
N GLY A 2 10.57 -41.71 14.71
CA GLY A 2 11.09 -40.34 14.89
C GLY A 2 11.54 -39.60 13.63
N LEU A 3 11.75 -40.29 12.51
CA LEU A 3 12.39 -39.70 11.32
C LEU A 3 11.42 -38.89 10.45
N HIS A 4 10.12 -39.22 10.47
CA HIS A 4 9.09 -38.51 9.69
C HIS A 4 8.67 -37.16 10.30
N ARG A 5 8.78 -37.00 11.63
CA ARG A 5 8.50 -35.74 12.34
C ARG A 5 9.55 -34.66 12.06
N GLY A 6 10.81 -35.05 11.87
CA GLY A 6 11.90 -34.11 11.57
C GLY A 6 11.86 -33.58 10.14
N VAL A 7 11.48 -34.41 9.17
CA VAL A 7 11.33 -34.01 7.76
C VAL A 7 10.14 -33.08 7.57
N ALA A 8 9.00 -33.37 8.24
CA ALA A 8 7.82 -32.51 8.21
C ALA A 8 8.10 -31.12 8.82
N LEU A 9 8.88 -31.06 9.90
CA LEU A 9 9.24 -29.80 10.56
C LEU A 9 10.18 -28.94 9.69
N ARG A 10 11.06 -29.56 8.89
CA ARG A 10 11.95 -28.84 7.96
C ARG A 10 11.25 -28.33 6.71
N ALA A 11 10.25 -29.06 6.19
CA ALA A 11 9.42 -28.60 5.09
C ALA A 11 8.57 -27.36 5.49
N ALA A 12 8.12 -27.31 6.75
CA ALA A 12 7.35 -26.18 7.26
C ALA A 12 8.18 -24.87 7.38
N VAL A 13 9.47 -24.95 7.68
CA VAL A 13 10.33 -23.76 7.86
C VAL A 13 10.75 -23.14 6.51
N LEU A 14 10.87 -23.93 5.45
CA LEU A 14 11.23 -23.45 4.11
C LEU A 14 10.07 -22.80 3.33
N ALA A 15 8.82 -22.98 3.79
CA ALA A 15 7.64 -22.38 3.15
C ALA A 15 7.31 -20.95 3.65
N ALA A 16 8.04 -20.42 4.64
CA ALA A 16 7.68 -19.18 5.32
C ALA A 16 8.34 -17.90 4.77
N VAL A 17 9.13 -17.96 3.68
CA VAL A 17 9.83 -16.79 3.09
C VAL A 17 9.43 -16.56 1.63
N LEU A 18 8.16 -16.77 1.30
CA LEU A 18 7.56 -16.14 0.12
C LEU A 18 6.73 -14.98 0.63
N GLY A 19 7.35 -13.80 0.72
CA GLY A 19 6.63 -12.56 0.96
C GLY A 19 5.60 -12.37 -0.15
N PHE A 20 4.32 -12.45 0.20
CA PHE A 20 3.21 -12.16 -0.70
C PHE A 20 3.26 -10.66 -1.06
N ALA A 21 3.82 -10.35 -2.23
CA ALA A 21 3.51 -9.12 -2.93
C ALA A 21 2.09 -9.28 -3.46
N ALA A 22 1.09 -8.92 -2.64
CA ALA A 22 -0.27 -8.81 -3.11
C ALA A 22 -0.43 -7.45 -3.77
N ALA A 23 -0.75 -7.40 -5.08
CA ALA A 23 -1.28 -6.20 -5.72
C ALA A 23 -2.37 -5.59 -4.83
N GLY A 24 -2.09 -4.41 -4.30
CA GLY A 24 -3.11 -3.58 -3.66
C GLY A 24 -4.05 -2.99 -4.71
N PHE A 25 -5.15 -2.42 -4.24
CA PHE A 25 -5.99 -1.54 -5.04
C PHE A 25 -6.47 -0.39 -4.15
N ILE A 26 -6.96 0.68 -4.75
CA ILE A 26 -7.67 1.75 -4.03
C ILE A 26 -9.14 1.57 -4.39
N SER A 27 -9.97 1.21 -3.41
CA SER A 27 -11.39 0.93 -3.61
C SER A 27 -12.15 2.17 -4.09
N ASN A 28 -13.16 1.98 -4.94
CA ASN A 28 -14.09 3.04 -5.33
C ASN A 28 -14.74 3.69 -4.10
N ASP A 29 -15.05 2.90 -3.07
CA ASP A 29 -15.60 3.43 -1.81
C ASP A 29 -14.63 4.39 -1.12
N ALA A 30 -13.33 4.11 -1.17
CA ALA A 30 -12.29 4.98 -0.63
C ALA A 30 -12.19 6.31 -1.40
N LEU A 31 -12.32 6.26 -2.74
CA LEU A 31 -12.38 7.45 -3.60
C LEU A 31 -13.61 8.30 -3.30
N LEU A 32 -14.77 7.68 -3.04
CA LEU A 32 -16.03 8.37 -2.80
C LEU A 32 -16.17 8.88 -1.37
N GLN A 33 -15.35 8.40 -0.43
CA GLN A 33 -15.55 8.70 0.98
C GLN A 33 -15.49 10.20 1.32
N HIS A 34 -14.72 10.99 0.57
CA HIS A 34 -14.67 12.46 0.76
C HIS A 34 -15.90 13.19 0.20
N GLU A 35 -16.58 12.62 -0.79
CA GLU A 35 -17.74 13.22 -1.47
C GLU A 35 -19.01 13.10 -0.62
N HIS A 36 -19.08 12.07 0.22
CA HIS A 36 -20.26 11.76 1.05
C HIS A 36 -20.46 12.73 2.23
N ASP A 37 -19.46 13.57 2.55
CA ASP A 37 -19.61 14.66 3.53
C ASP A 37 -20.33 15.90 2.97
N GLY A 38 -20.64 15.93 1.67
CA GLY A 38 -21.20 17.10 0.98
C GLY A 38 -22.72 17.18 0.81
N THR A 39 -23.48 16.11 1.10
CA THR A 39 -24.94 16.11 0.85
C THR A 39 -25.75 16.03 2.15
N GLY A 40 -26.02 17.21 2.73
CA GLY A 40 -27.14 17.45 3.65
C GLY A 40 -26.90 17.08 5.11
N ARG A 41 -26.67 18.09 5.95
CA ARG A 41 -26.88 18.07 7.42
C ARG A 41 -26.49 16.76 8.12
N SER A 42 -25.24 16.33 7.99
CA SER A 42 -24.66 15.39 8.95
C SER A 42 -23.75 16.16 9.88
N LEU A 43 -24.28 16.40 11.09
CA LEU A 43 -23.48 16.57 12.31
C LEU A 43 -22.21 15.76 12.18
N LEU A 44 -21.03 16.37 12.36
CA LEU A 44 -19.72 15.72 12.58
C LEU A 44 -19.89 14.20 12.68
N GLN A 45 -20.04 13.54 11.53
CA GLN A 45 -19.96 12.09 11.50
C GLN A 45 -18.46 11.86 11.50
N VAL A 46 -17.86 12.18 12.65
CA VAL A 46 -16.76 11.43 13.21
C VAL A 46 -17.29 10.02 13.17
N LYS A 47 -17.06 9.35 12.03
CA LYS A 47 -17.14 7.91 11.91
C LYS A 47 -16.46 7.46 13.18
N LYS A 48 -17.21 6.80 14.04
CA LYS A 48 -16.72 6.17 15.26
C LYS A 48 -15.91 4.93 14.84
N GLY A 49 -14.98 5.14 13.92
CA GLY A 49 -13.93 4.23 13.54
C GLY A 49 -12.67 4.85 14.06
N ASP A 50 -11.83 4.01 14.64
CA ASP A 50 -10.59 4.36 15.27
C ASP A 50 -9.79 5.40 14.46
N ASP A 51 -9.15 6.34 15.17
CA ASP A 51 -8.19 7.28 14.58
C ASP A 51 -7.33 6.55 13.55
N CYS A 52 -7.28 7.10 12.32
CA CYS A 52 -6.47 6.53 11.27
C CYS A 52 -5.05 6.25 11.80
N PRO A 53 -4.57 4.99 11.79
CA PRO A 53 -3.32 4.64 12.45
C PRO A 53 -2.09 5.23 11.74
N VAL A 54 -2.28 5.84 10.58
CA VAL A 54 -1.26 6.54 9.80
C VAL A 54 -1.57 8.03 9.75
N SER A 55 -0.54 8.86 9.91
CA SER A 55 -0.65 10.31 9.77
C SER A 55 -0.35 10.74 8.34
N PHE A 56 -1.20 11.60 7.79
CA PHE A 56 -1.03 12.20 6.46
C PHE A 56 -0.39 13.59 6.53
N GLU A 57 -0.29 14.23 7.70
CA GLU A 57 0.15 15.63 7.82
C GLU A 57 1.57 15.88 7.25
N GLY A 58 2.49 14.94 7.48
CA GLY A 58 3.88 15.02 7.00
C GLY A 58 4.14 14.34 5.65
N ALA A 59 3.09 13.92 4.92
CA ALA A 59 3.26 13.21 3.66
C ALA A 59 3.78 14.12 2.54
N ASN A 60 4.44 13.53 1.54
CA ASN A 60 4.97 14.30 0.41
C ASN A 60 3.92 14.48 -0.70
N TYR A 61 3.12 15.55 -0.58
CA TYR A 61 2.08 15.90 -1.56
C TYR A 61 2.60 16.34 -2.92
N THR A 62 3.91 16.59 -3.06
CA THR A 62 4.49 16.96 -4.37
C THR A 62 4.38 15.85 -5.39
N LEU A 63 4.26 14.59 -4.96
CA LEU A 63 3.99 13.44 -5.83
C LEU A 63 2.73 13.65 -6.67
N VAL A 64 1.68 14.23 -6.07
CA VAL A 64 0.42 14.54 -6.75
C VAL A 64 0.48 15.90 -7.43
N THR A 65 0.87 16.95 -6.69
CA THR A 65 0.74 18.34 -7.13
C THR A 65 1.71 18.76 -8.23
N SER A 66 2.83 18.03 -8.40
CA SER A 66 3.77 18.29 -9.50
C SER A 66 3.27 17.78 -10.86
N ARG A 67 2.38 16.78 -10.88
CA ARG A 67 1.94 16.08 -12.10
C ARG A 67 0.47 16.34 -12.43
N CYS A 68 -0.41 16.32 -11.43
CA CYS A 68 -1.82 16.60 -11.62
C CYS A 68 -2.08 18.11 -11.54
N LYS A 69 -2.12 18.78 -12.69
CA LYS A 69 -2.28 20.25 -12.76
C LYS A 69 -3.52 20.67 -13.52
N GLY A 70 -4.17 21.70 -12.99
CA GLY A 70 -5.25 22.40 -13.66
C GLY A 70 -4.76 23.25 -14.83
N PRO A 71 -5.67 23.72 -15.70
CA PRO A 71 -7.12 23.56 -15.59
C PRO A 71 -7.66 22.24 -16.14
N LEU A 72 -6.87 21.51 -16.94
CA LEU A 72 -7.34 20.33 -17.68
C LEU A 72 -7.30 19.03 -16.88
N TYR A 73 -6.50 18.94 -15.81
CA TYR A 73 -6.39 17.76 -14.94
C TYR A 73 -6.37 16.42 -15.71
N GLN A 74 -5.33 16.21 -16.51
CA GLN A 74 -5.28 15.04 -17.40
C GLN A 74 -5.41 13.73 -16.60
N PRO A 75 -6.38 12.84 -16.94
CA PRO A 75 -6.65 11.64 -16.16
C PRO A 75 -5.44 10.73 -15.98
N SER A 76 -4.68 10.46 -17.03
CA SER A 76 -3.49 9.59 -16.97
C SER A 76 -2.43 10.10 -16.00
N LEU A 77 -2.21 11.42 -15.96
CA LEU A 77 -1.26 12.05 -15.05
C LEU A 77 -1.79 12.10 -13.62
N CYS A 78 -3.06 12.48 -13.44
CA CYS A 78 -3.68 12.62 -12.13
C CYS A 78 -3.87 11.27 -11.43
N CYS A 79 -4.38 10.28 -12.13
CA CYS A 79 -4.62 8.95 -11.56
C CYS A 79 -3.30 8.20 -11.33
N GLY A 80 -2.32 8.35 -12.21
CA GLY A 80 -0.98 7.82 -11.99
C GLY A 80 -0.31 8.43 -10.76
N ALA A 81 -0.34 9.76 -10.63
CA ALA A 81 0.24 10.45 -9.49
C ALA A 81 -0.49 10.14 -8.17
N LEU A 82 -1.82 9.97 -8.21
CA LEU A 82 -2.59 9.53 -7.06
C LEU A 82 -2.19 8.11 -6.63
N LYS A 83 -1.99 7.18 -7.58
CA LYS A 83 -1.51 5.83 -7.27
C LYS A 83 -0.14 5.86 -6.61
N ASP A 84 0.81 6.62 -7.16
CA ASP A 84 2.17 6.75 -6.60
C ASP A 84 2.14 7.26 -5.15
N PHE A 85 1.19 8.14 -4.82
CA PHE A 85 1.02 8.67 -3.47
C PHE A 85 0.24 7.74 -2.53
N ALA A 86 -0.88 7.17 -2.99
CA ALA A 86 -1.87 6.51 -2.13
C ALA A 86 -1.67 5.00 -2.01
N CYS A 87 -1.03 4.34 -2.98
CA CYS A 87 -0.80 2.90 -2.94
C CYS A 87 0.00 2.40 -1.72
N PRO A 88 1.01 3.13 -1.19
CA PRO A 88 1.67 2.77 0.06
C PRO A 88 0.73 2.75 1.29
N TYR A 89 -0.44 3.39 1.19
CA TYR A 89 -1.43 3.48 2.26
C TYR A 89 -2.69 2.63 1.99
N SER A 90 -2.70 1.84 0.90
CA SER A 90 -3.88 1.12 0.40
C SER A 90 -4.59 0.29 1.46
N THR A 91 -3.84 -0.38 2.34
CA THR A 91 -4.40 -1.18 3.45
C THR A 91 -5.27 -0.37 4.40
N TYR A 92 -4.95 0.91 4.64
CA TYR A 92 -5.68 1.76 5.58
C TYR A 92 -6.80 2.55 4.92
N ILE A 93 -6.55 3.09 3.72
CA ILE A 93 -7.55 3.91 3.03
C ILE A 93 -8.71 3.09 2.48
N ASN A 94 -8.52 1.79 2.26
CA ASN A 94 -9.60 0.88 1.88
C ASN A 94 -10.51 0.50 3.05
N ASP A 95 -10.12 0.77 4.30
CA ASP A 95 -10.96 0.52 5.45
C ASP A 95 -11.99 1.64 5.61
N VAL A 96 -13.17 1.41 5.04
CA VAL A 96 -14.32 2.32 5.09
C VAL A 96 -14.90 2.50 6.51
N SER A 97 -14.49 1.70 7.49
CA SER A 97 -14.87 1.94 8.88
C SER A 97 -14.13 3.15 9.48
N THR A 98 -12.93 3.47 8.97
CA THR A 98 -12.09 4.58 9.43
C THR A 98 -12.32 5.87 8.63
N ASN A 99 -11.74 6.97 9.10
CA ASN A 99 -11.68 8.23 8.36
C ASN A 99 -10.42 8.38 7.48
N CYS A 100 -9.58 7.34 7.33
CA CYS A 100 -8.29 7.42 6.64
C CYS A 100 -8.38 8.01 5.22
N ALA A 101 -9.30 7.49 4.39
CA ALA A 101 -9.47 7.97 3.03
C ALA A 101 -9.94 9.44 3.00
N ALA A 102 -10.91 9.81 3.84
CA ALA A 102 -11.43 11.17 3.91
C ALA A 102 -10.35 12.17 4.33
N THR A 103 -9.55 11.82 5.34
CA THR A 103 -8.42 12.63 5.81
C THR A 103 -7.36 12.78 4.72
N MET A 104 -6.97 11.67 4.07
CA MET A 104 -6.00 11.68 2.97
C MET A 104 -6.45 12.62 1.83
N PHE A 105 -7.68 12.45 1.33
CA PHE A 105 -8.19 13.28 0.25
C PHE A 105 -8.37 14.74 0.66
N SER A 106 -8.73 15.02 1.92
CA SER A 106 -8.77 16.39 2.44
C SER A 106 -7.40 17.06 2.32
N TYR A 107 -6.32 16.41 2.78
CA TYR A 107 -4.97 16.97 2.65
C TYR A 107 -4.52 17.13 1.19
N ILE A 108 -4.78 16.14 0.34
CA ILE A 108 -4.49 16.25 -1.11
C ILE A 108 -5.20 17.48 -1.71
N ASN A 109 -6.47 17.67 -1.39
CA ASN A 109 -7.28 18.76 -1.92
C ASN A 109 -6.81 20.12 -1.44
N ILE A 110 -6.47 20.29 -0.15
CA ILE A 110 -6.01 21.59 0.37
C ILE A 110 -4.61 21.96 -0.16
N TYR A 111 -3.68 21.00 -0.26
CA TYR A 111 -2.33 21.28 -0.75
C TYR A 111 -2.28 21.46 -2.27
N GLY A 112 -3.09 20.70 -3.01
CA GLY A 112 -3.18 20.78 -4.46
C GLY A 112 -4.16 21.82 -4.99
N LYS A 113 -5.03 22.38 -4.13
CA LYS A 113 -6.17 23.22 -4.51
C LYS A 113 -7.08 22.53 -5.52
N TYR A 114 -7.29 21.22 -5.35
CA TYR A 114 -8.13 20.43 -6.24
C TYR A 114 -9.61 20.66 -5.95
N PRO A 115 -10.47 20.70 -6.98
CA PRO A 115 -11.90 20.70 -6.76
C PRO A 115 -12.36 19.37 -6.11
N PRO A 116 -13.43 19.40 -5.30
CA PRO A 116 -14.02 18.17 -4.77
C PRO A 116 -14.43 17.24 -5.91
N GLY A 117 -14.29 15.93 -5.69
CA GLY A 117 -14.64 14.90 -6.65
C GLY A 117 -13.69 14.71 -7.82
N LEU A 118 -12.60 15.48 -7.91
CA LEU A 118 -11.68 15.39 -9.06
C LEU A 118 -11.21 13.95 -9.29
N PHE A 119 -10.65 13.31 -8.26
CA PHE A 119 -10.10 11.97 -8.38
C PHE A 119 -11.19 10.91 -8.48
N SER A 120 -12.28 11.06 -7.73
CA SER A 120 -13.39 10.12 -7.71
C SER A 120 -14.15 10.08 -9.03
N ASN A 121 -14.17 11.19 -9.79
CA ASN A 121 -14.84 11.27 -11.09
C ASN A 121 -13.91 10.94 -12.27
N THR A 122 -12.60 11.07 -12.06
CA THR A 122 -11.61 10.95 -13.14
C THR A 122 -10.91 9.59 -13.14
N CYS A 123 -10.75 8.98 -11.97
CA CYS A 123 -9.87 7.83 -11.78
C CYS A 123 -10.64 6.53 -11.53
N HIS A 124 -10.89 5.79 -12.62
CA HIS A 124 -11.46 4.45 -12.60
C HIS A 124 -10.72 3.53 -13.58
N GLU A 125 -10.18 2.41 -13.10
CA GLU A 125 -9.52 1.39 -13.95
C GLU A 125 -10.32 0.07 -14.03
N GLY A 126 -11.24 -0.18 -13.09
CA GLY A 126 -12.14 -1.35 -13.11
C GLY A 126 -13.11 -1.36 -11.93
N ASP A 127 -13.77 -2.50 -11.71
CA ASP A 127 -14.83 -2.68 -10.69
C ASP A 127 -14.34 -2.55 -9.24
N LYS A 128 -13.02 -2.69 -9.03
CA LYS A 128 -12.37 -2.61 -7.72
C LYS A 128 -11.68 -1.27 -7.47
N GLY A 129 -11.60 -0.41 -8.48
CA GLY A 129 -11.03 0.93 -8.38
C GLY A 129 -9.71 1.07 -9.11
N LEU A 130 -8.71 1.65 -8.46
CA LEU A 130 -7.38 1.88 -9.04
C LEU A 130 -6.44 0.75 -8.66
N GLN A 131 -5.80 0.12 -9.64
CA GLN A 131 -4.89 -0.99 -9.40
C GLN A 131 -3.54 -0.45 -8.94
N CYS A 132 -3.04 -0.89 -7.78
CA CYS A 132 -1.69 -0.56 -7.34
C CYS A 132 -0.65 -1.50 -7.96
N PRO A 133 0.59 -1.04 -8.17
CA PRO A 133 1.69 -1.92 -8.55
C PRO A 133 1.95 -2.98 -7.46
N ASP A 134 2.30 -4.22 -7.87
CA ASP A 134 2.53 -5.36 -6.96
C ASP A 134 3.68 -5.13 -5.96
N ASP A 135 4.70 -4.35 -6.34
CA ASP A 135 5.93 -4.13 -5.54
C ASP A 135 5.87 -2.92 -4.59
N VAL A 136 4.68 -2.37 -4.28
CA VAL A 136 4.59 -1.20 -3.40
C VAL A 136 4.58 -1.60 -1.92
N PRO A 137 5.63 -1.29 -1.14
CA PRO A 137 5.63 -1.57 0.29
C PRO A 137 4.57 -0.73 1.01
N GLN A 138 3.81 -1.37 1.89
CA GLN A 138 2.83 -0.67 2.73
C GLN A 138 3.52 0.06 3.89
N ILE A 139 3.04 1.27 4.17
CA ILE A 139 3.47 2.09 5.30
C ILE A 139 3.02 1.42 6.59
N GLN A 140 3.82 1.46 7.65
CA GLN A 140 3.37 1.04 8.98
C GLN A 140 2.90 2.24 9.81
N PRO A 141 2.04 2.02 10.84
CA PRO A 141 1.63 3.08 11.75
C PRO A 141 2.85 3.78 12.36
N GLY A 142 2.91 5.11 12.26
CA GLY A 142 4.04 5.91 12.75
C GLY A 142 5.27 5.97 11.84
N GLN A 143 5.25 5.34 10.66
CA GLN A 143 6.29 5.51 9.64
C GLN A 143 5.88 6.55 8.61
N THR A 144 6.82 7.42 8.22
CA THR A 144 6.67 8.27 7.03
C THR A 144 7.07 7.48 5.79
N ALA A 145 6.39 7.75 4.66
CA ALA A 145 6.72 7.17 3.37
C ALA A 145 8.14 7.55 2.96
N SER A 146 9.10 6.68 3.29
CA SER A 146 10.43 6.75 2.74
C SER A 146 10.31 6.33 1.29
N SER A 147 10.48 7.28 0.37
CA SER A 147 10.63 7.00 -1.05
C SER A 147 11.90 6.15 -1.23
N GLY A 148 11.75 4.84 -1.10
CA GLY A 148 12.81 3.88 -1.37
C GLY A 148 13.07 3.85 -2.86
N ALA A 149 14.04 4.65 -3.31
CA ALA A 149 14.67 4.48 -4.61
C ALA A 149 15.06 3.00 -4.77
N ALA A 150 14.67 2.40 -5.89
CA ALA A 150 15.00 1.03 -6.25
C ALA A 150 16.48 0.73 -6.03
N ALA A 151 16.79 0.02 -4.95
CA ALA A 151 18.09 -0.61 -4.79
C ALA A 151 18.04 -1.91 -5.59
N ALA A 152 18.57 -1.87 -6.80
CA ALA A 152 18.86 -3.05 -7.60
C ALA A 152 19.58 -4.11 -6.74
N PRO A 153 19.20 -5.40 -6.78
CA PRO A 153 19.94 -6.42 -6.06
C PRO A 153 21.30 -6.58 -6.73
N THR A 154 22.35 -6.13 -6.06
CA THR A 154 23.71 -6.51 -6.43
C THR A 154 23.86 -8.00 -6.09
N ALA A 155 23.96 -8.82 -7.13
CA ALA A 155 24.27 -10.23 -7.04
C ALA A 155 25.62 -10.42 -6.34
N ALA A 156 25.60 -10.82 -5.07
CA ALA A 156 26.76 -11.33 -4.36
C ALA A 156 26.72 -12.86 -4.40
N THR A 157 27.52 -13.43 -5.30
CA THR A 157 27.85 -14.85 -5.36
C THR A 157 28.60 -15.24 -4.08
N ALA A 158 27.94 -15.97 -3.18
CA ALA A 158 28.60 -16.63 -2.05
C ALA A 158 28.67 -18.14 -2.29
N LEU A 159 29.85 -18.57 -2.75
CA LEU A 159 30.32 -19.95 -2.72
C LEU A 159 30.46 -20.39 -1.27
N THR A 160 29.77 -21.46 -0.85
CA THR A 160 30.28 -22.31 0.24
C THR A 160 30.00 -23.78 -0.06
N ALA A 161 31.09 -24.49 -0.33
CA ALA A 161 31.17 -25.94 -0.38
C ALA A 161 30.81 -26.55 0.97
N GLY A 162 30.14 -27.72 0.94
CA GLY A 162 29.81 -28.46 2.15
C GLY A 162 29.02 -29.74 1.91
N ALA A 163 29.23 -30.41 0.77
CA ALA A 163 28.84 -31.81 0.62
C ALA A 163 29.97 -32.69 1.18
N ALA A 164 29.60 -33.78 1.87
CA ALA A 164 30.46 -34.83 2.42
C ALA A 164 31.07 -34.59 3.83
N ALA A 165 30.24 -34.66 4.87
CA ALA A 165 30.72 -35.03 6.22
C ALA A 165 29.71 -35.80 7.10
N PHE A 166 28.49 -36.09 6.63
CA PHE A 166 27.46 -36.78 7.44
C PHE A 166 27.04 -38.15 6.91
N LEU A 167 27.94 -38.84 6.21
CA LEU A 167 27.74 -40.24 5.77
C LEU A 167 28.64 -41.26 6.49
N LEU A 168 29.21 -40.93 7.66
CA LEU A 168 30.10 -41.86 8.38
C LEU A 168 29.87 -42.00 9.90
N LEU A 169 28.77 -41.51 10.49
CA LEU A 169 28.56 -41.62 11.95
C LEU A 169 27.20 -42.17 12.41
N VAL A 170 26.42 -42.81 11.53
CA VAL A 170 25.26 -43.63 11.96
C VAL A 170 25.41 -45.03 11.37
N SER A 171 26.52 -45.65 11.71
CA SER A 171 26.76 -47.09 11.62
C SER A 171 27.17 -47.58 13.01
N TRP A 172 26.23 -47.52 13.94
CA TRP A 172 26.13 -48.42 15.09
C TRP A 172 24.74 -48.33 15.71
#